data_AF-A0A6B0DK90-F1
#
_entry.id   AF-A0A6B0DK90-F1
#
_cell.length_a   1.000
_cell.length_b   1.000
_cell.length_c   1.000
_cell.angle_alpha   90.00
_cell.angle_beta   90.00
_cell.angle_gamma   90.00
#
_symmetry.space_group_name_H-M   'P 1'
#
loop_
_entity.id
_entity.type
_entity.pdbx_description
1 polymer ?
#
loop_
_entity_poly.entity_id
_entity_poly.type
_entity_poly.pdbx_seq_one_letter_code
_entity_poly.pdbx_strand_id
1 'polypeptide(L)'
;MGFGWFIFPVIYGSGVFSAIVALLIIASMILVFLSFIQDDLNEARVDYGGAVLIGPIPIVFGSSGRTILITLVLLTLFIIFLIIILL
;
A
#
# COMPACT_ATOMS: atom_id res chain seq x y z
N MET A 1 10.95 5.42 -2.96
CA MET A 1 10.94 6.88 -2.71
C MET A 1 9.50 7.35 -2.87
N GLY A 2 8.75 7.42 -1.76
CA GLY A 2 7.38 7.93 -1.78
C GLY A 2 7.40 9.45 -1.75
N PHE A 3 6.85 10.09 -2.79
CA PHE A 3 6.67 11.54 -2.80
C PHE A 3 5.49 11.87 -1.88
N GLY A 4 5.76 12.30 -0.65
CA GLY A 4 4.72 12.73 0.28
C GLY A 4 4.13 14.06 -0.19
N TRP A 5 2.84 14.09 -0.50
CA TRP A 5 2.12 15.34 -0.72
C TRP A 5 1.99 16.08 0.62
N PHE A 6 2.77 17.14 0.81
CA PHE A 6 2.69 17.99 1.99
C PHE A 6 1.45 18.89 1.86
N ILE A 7 0.34 18.49 2.49
CA ILE A 7 -0.88 19.29 2.53
C ILE A 7 -0.82 20.16 3.79
N PHE A 8 -0.79 21.48 3.62
CA PHE A 8 -0.92 22.43 4.72
C PHE A 8 -2.41 22.75 4.93
N PRO A 9 -3.04 22.27 6.01
CA PRO A 9 -4.42 22.61 6.28
C PRO A 9 -4.52 24.10 6.65
N VAL A 10 -5.12 24.89 5.78
CA VAL A 10 -5.41 26.32 6.05
C VAL A 10 -6.82 26.41 6.64
N ILE A 11 -6.92 26.92 7.86
CA ILE A 11 -8.19 27.10 8.56
C ILE A 11 -8.70 28.50 8.29
N TYR A 12 -9.88 28.61 7.67
CA TYR A 12 -10.62 29.86 7.56
C TYR A 12 -11.83 29.80 8.48
N GLY A 13 -11.92 30.73 9.43
CA GLY A 13 -13.07 30.83 10.32
C GLY A 13 -12.79 31.69 11.55
N SER A 14 -13.85 32.19 12.17
CA SER A 14 -13.80 32.97 13.41
C SER A 14 -14.69 32.34 14.47
N GLY A 15 -14.30 32.46 15.73
CA GLY A 15 -15.09 31.98 16.88
C GLY A 15 -14.74 30.55 17.31
N VAL A 16 -15.52 30.02 18.25
CA VAL A 16 -15.20 28.77 19.00
C VAL A 16 -15.05 27.55 18.09
N PHE A 17 -15.83 27.46 17.02
CA PHE A 17 -15.74 26.35 16.06
C PHE A 17 -14.38 26.28 15.37
N SER A 18 -13.76 27.43 15.05
CA SER A 18 -12.42 27.46 14.44
C SER A 18 -11.34 26.93 15.39
N ALA A 19 -11.48 27.19 16.70
CA ALA A 19 -10.56 26.69 17.72
C ALA A 19 -10.67 25.17 17.90
N ILE A 20 -11.89 24.61 17.84
CA ILE A 20 -12.12 23.17 17.87
C ILE A 20 -11.48 22.49 16.66
N VAL A 21 -11.67 23.07 15.46
CA VAL A 21 -11.05 22.56 14.23
C VAL A 21 -9.51 22.59 14.32
N ALA A 22 -8.94 23.67 14.84
CA ALA A 22 -7.50 23.77 15.07
C ALA A 22 -6.98 22.68 16.03
N LEU A 23 -7.70 22.44 17.14
CA LEU A 23 -7.37 21.37 18.09
C LEU A 23 -7.43 19.98 17.44
N LEU A 24 -8.46 19.71 16.64
CA LEU A 24 -8.62 18.43 15.94
C LEU A 24 -7.51 18.22 14.91
N ILE A 25 -7.08 19.27 14.20
CA ILE A 25 -5.95 19.19 13.26
C ILE A 25 -4.67 18.85 14.00
N ILE A 26 -4.38 19.53 15.12
CA ILE A 26 -3.21 19.23 15.95
C ILE A 26 -3.24 17.78 16.45
N ALA A 27 -4.40 17.33 16.94
CA ALA A 27 -4.58 15.94 17.37
C ALA A 27 -4.34 14.94 16.23
N SER A 28 -4.85 15.21 15.03
CA SER A 28 -4.64 14.35 13.86
C SER A 28 -3.17 14.30 13.45
N MET A 29 -2.45 15.43 13.49
CA MET A 29 -1.02 15.49 13.18
C MET A 29 -0.20 14.65 14.18
N ILE A 30 -0.55 14.70 15.47
CA ILE A 30 0.07 13.86 16.50
C ILE A 30 -0.21 12.38 16.24
N LEU A 31 -1.45 12.01 15.91
CA LEU A 31 -1.82 10.61 15.62
C LEU A 31 -1.08 10.06 14.40
N VAL A 32 -0.98 10.84 13.31
CA VAL A 32 -0.21 10.45 12.12
C VAL A 32 1.26 10.27 12.46
N PHE A 33 1.84 11.16 13.27
CA PHE A 33 3.22 11.02 13.74
C PHE A 33 3.43 9.75 14.59
N LEU A 34 2.50 9.43 15.48
CA LEU A 34 2.53 8.19 16.27
C LEU A 34 2.39 6.94 15.39
N SER A 35 1.61 7.00 14.31
CA SER A 35 1.50 5.90 13.34
C SER A 35 2.84 5.56 12.70
N PHE A 36 3.62 6.56 12.30
CA PHE A 36 4.95 6.32 11.74
C PHE A 36 5.91 5.67 12.75
N ILE A 37 5.86 6.07 14.02
CA ILE A 37 6.66 5.43 15.09
C ILE A 37 6.20 3.98 15.32
N GLN A 38 4.90 3.70 15.21
CA GLN A 38 4.36 2.35 15.37
C GLN A 38 4.73 1.42 14.20
N ASP A 39 4.78 1.95 12.98
CA ASP A 39 5.18 1.22 11.78
C ASP A 39 6.66 0.83 11.82
N ASP A 40 7.55 1.66 12.39
CA ASP A 40 8.97 1.30 12.55
C ASP A 40 9.19 0.18 13.58
N LEU A 41 8.32 0.07 14.60
CA LEU A 41 8.38 -0.98 15.62
C LEU A 41 7.77 -2.30 15.15
N ASN A 42 6.80 -2.23 14.24
CA ASN A 42 6.31 -3.39 13.52
C ASN A 42 7.04 -3.45 12.19
N GLU A 43 8.23 -4.06 12.17
CA GLU A 43 8.77 -4.64 10.93
C GLU A 43 7.79 -5.74 10.44
N ALA A 44 6.64 -5.31 9.92
CA ALA A 44 5.72 -6.14 9.19
C ALA A 44 6.54 -6.58 7.99
N ARG A 45 7.11 -7.78 8.08
CA ARG A 45 7.81 -8.42 6.97
C ARG A 45 6.81 -8.51 5.84
N VAL A 46 6.87 -7.54 4.93
CA VAL A 46 6.00 -7.51 3.78
C VAL A 46 6.46 -8.64 2.90
N ASP A 47 5.66 -9.68 2.91
CA ASP A 47 5.85 -10.80 2.03
C ASP A 47 5.62 -10.35 0.59
N TYR A 48 6.63 -10.53 -0.26
CA TYR A 48 6.61 -10.11 -1.65
C TYR A 48 6.76 -11.32 -2.57
N GLY A 49 6.21 -11.22 -3.77
CA GLY A 49 6.36 -12.24 -4.79
C GLY A 49 5.88 -11.73 -6.14
N GLY A 50 6.36 -12.37 -7.18
CA GLY A 50 6.17 -11.94 -8.55
C GLY A 50 6.44 -13.08 -9.51
N ALA A 51 5.97 -12.88 -10.74
CA ALA A 51 6.23 -13.82 -11.81
C ALA A 51 6.72 -13.07 -13.04
N VAL A 52 7.72 -13.63 -13.71
CA VAL A 52 8.29 -13.11 -14.95
C VAL A 52 8.07 -14.16 -16.03
N LEU A 53 7.47 -13.75 -17.14
CA LEU A 53 7.34 -14.56 -18.34
C LEU A 53 8.56 -14.33 -19.22
N ILE A 54 9.49 -15.30 -19.25
CA ILE A 54 10.63 -15.27 -20.18
C ILE A 54 10.24 -16.13 -21.38
N GLY A 55 9.67 -15.49 -22.40
CA GLY A 55 9.06 -16.20 -23.52
C GLY A 55 7.87 -17.05 -23.05
N PRO A 56 7.70 -18.30 -23.53
CA PRO A 56 6.60 -19.15 -23.10
C PRO A 56 6.78 -19.76 -21.70
N ILE A 57 7.93 -19.54 -21.04
CA ILE A 57 8.25 -20.17 -19.76
C ILE A 57 8.02 -19.17 -18.60
N PRO A 58 7.01 -19.36 -17.75
CA PRO A 58 6.80 -18.54 -16.57
C PRO A 58 7.77 -18.91 -15.44
N ILE A 59 8.36 -17.91 -14.79
CA ILE A 59 9.21 -18.05 -13.60
C ILE A 59 8.53 -17.33 -12.43
N VAL A 60 8.18 -18.06 -11.39
CA VAL A 60 7.55 -17.52 -10.17
C VAL A 60 8.56 -17.44 -9.03
N PHE A 61 8.59 -16.32 -8.30
CA PHE A 61 9.45 -16.10 -7.15
C PHE A 61 8.67 -15.43 -6.00
N GLY A 62 9.09 -15.65 -4.76
CA GLY A 62 8.48 -15.03 -3.59
C GLY A 62 9.29 -15.23 -2.31
N SER A 63 9.05 -14.35 -1.32
CA SER A 63 9.71 -14.31 -0.02
C SER A 63 9.27 -15.43 0.92
N SER A 64 8.07 -15.98 0.71
CA SER A 64 7.50 -17.05 1.50
C SER A 64 6.73 -18.03 0.62
N GLY A 65 6.56 -19.26 1.10
CA GLY A 65 5.78 -20.29 0.38
C GLY A 65 4.32 -19.85 0.12
N ARG A 66 3.76 -19.03 1.02
CA ARG A 66 2.43 -18.43 0.86
C ARG A 66 2.38 -17.49 -0.34
N THR A 67 3.38 -16.62 -0.48
CA THR A 67 3.40 -15.66 -1.59
C THR A 67 3.66 -16.36 -2.92
N ILE A 68 4.52 -17.38 -2.95
CA ILE A 68 4.73 -18.21 -4.15
C ILE A 68 3.41 -18.85 -4.60
N LEU A 69 2.64 -19.43 -3.68
CA LEU A 69 1.33 -20.01 -3.99
C LEU A 69 0.34 -18.97 -4.55
N ILE A 70 0.24 -17.81 -3.89
CA ILE A 70 -0.64 -16.72 -4.34
C ILE A 70 -0.25 -16.24 -5.74
N THR A 71 1.04 -15.99 -5.97
CA THR A 71 1.54 -15.54 -7.27
C THR A 71 1.33 -16.60 -8.36
N LEU A 72 1.48 -17.89 -8.04
CA LEU A 72 1.25 -18.98 -8.98
C LEU A 72 -0.23 -19.10 -9.39
N VAL A 73 -1.15 -18.95 -8.44
CA VAL A 73 -2.60 -18.91 -8.73
C VAL A 73 -2.94 -17.71 -9.61
N LEU A 74 -2.42 -16.52 -9.28
CA LEU A 74 -2.59 -15.30 -10.08
C LEU A 74 -2.07 -15.47 -11.50
N LEU A 75 -0.87 -16.02 -11.67
CA LEU A 75 -0.28 -16.27 -13.00
C LEU A 75 -1.13 -17.26 -13.81
N THR A 76 -1.64 -18.31 -13.17
CA THR A 76 -2.52 -19.29 -13.84
C THR A 76 -3.80 -18.63 -14.34
N LEU A 77 -4.46 -17.83 -13.50
CA LEU A 77 -5.65 -17.07 -13.88
C LEU A 77 -5.37 -16.08 -15.02
N PHE A 78 -4.22 -15.39 -14.97
CA PHE A 78 -3.81 -14.48 -16.03
C PHE A 78 -3.60 -15.19 -17.37
N ILE A 79 -2.94 -16.37 -17.37
CA ILE A 79 -2.76 -17.17 -18.60
C ILE A 79 -4.10 -17.64 -19.16
N ILE A 80 -5.01 -18.14 -18.31
CA ILE A 80 -6.35 -18.55 -18.74
C ILE A 80 -7.10 -17.37 -19.37
N PHE A 81 -7.06 -16.21 -18.72
CA PHE A 81 -7.66 -14.98 -19.25
C PHE A 81 -7.08 -14.59 -20.61
N LEU A 82 -5.76 -14.68 -20.78
CA LEU A 82 -5.08 -14.40 -22.05
C LEU A 82 -5.52 -15.37 -23.15
N ILE A 83 -5.65 -16.66 -22.84
CA ILE A 83 -6.13 -17.69 -23.78
C ILE A 83 -7.58 -17.38 -24.20
N ILE A 84 -8.47 -17.04 -23.27
CA ILE A 84 -9.88 -16.73 -23.58
C ILE A 84 -10.01 -15.51 -24.49
N ILE A 85 -9.16 -14.50 -24.32
CA ILE A 85 -9.19 -13.29 -25.16
C ILE A 85 -8.57 -13.54 -26.54
N LEU A 86 -7.54 -14.39 -26.61
CA LEU A 86 -6.81 -14.64 -27.84
C LEU A 86 -7.51 -15.68 -28.76
N LEU A 87 -8.34 -16.56 -28.17
CA LEU A 87 -9.13 -17.58 -28.86
C LEU A 87 -10.49 -17.03 -29.31
#